data_AF-A0A2P7MSF7-F1
#
_entry.id   AF-A0A2P7MSF7-F1
#
_cell.length_a   1.000
_cell.length_b   1.000
_cell.length_c   1.000
_cell.angle_alpha   90.00
_cell.angle_beta   90.00
_cell.angle_gamma   90.00
#
_symmetry.space_group_name_H-M   'P 1'
#
loop_
_entity.id
_entity.type
_entity.pdbx_description
1 polymer ?
#
loop_
_entity_poly.entity_id
_entity_poly.type
_entity_poly.pdbx_seq_one_letter_code
_entity_poly.pdbx_strand_id
1 'polypeptide(L)'
;MNLLHTFLPRAGKRPASLVLVGALLTMGVSGAGAAAFAEGTGYGRRPNPERREAMQRQQAEAMAKLSSQERQAYFAARRQLEQRVSVERLDQLSQAERCMVPALGVDALQTCQRNLQDQAMEQRRRWMTERAELQRRFGLPGWDKDQRQQKKGA
;
A
#
# COMPACT_ATOMS: atom_id res chain seq x y z
N MET A 1 -65.08 -17.46 -19.30
CA MET A 1 -63.79 -17.47 -20.03
C MET A 1 -62.80 -18.31 -19.22
N ASN A 2 -62.39 -19.45 -19.79
CA ASN A 2 -61.09 -20.14 -19.68
C ASN A 2 -60.24 -20.07 -18.39
N LEU A 3 -59.91 -21.27 -17.88
CA LEU A 3 -58.55 -21.82 -17.59
C LEU A 3 -57.69 -21.00 -16.59
N LEU A 4 -57.12 -21.52 -15.50
CA LEU A 4 -56.27 -22.70 -15.28
C LEU A 4 -56.12 -22.86 -13.75
N HIS A 5 -56.02 -24.08 -13.19
CA HIS A 5 -54.77 -24.68 -12.66
C HIS A 5 -53.78 -23.64 -12.04
N THR A 6 -53.11 -23.87 -10.91
CA THR A 6 -52.03 -24.88 -10.77
C THR A 6 -51.47 -24.83 -9.32
N PHE A 7 -51.36 -26.02 -8.69
CA PHE A 7 -50.22 -26.53 -7.91
C PHE A 7 -49.48 -25.69 -6.83
N LEU A 8 -49.56 -26.19 -5.58
CA LEU A 8 -48.41 -26.39 -4.66
C LEU A 8 -47.44 -27.46 -5.25
N PRO A 9 -46.20 -27.72 -4.76
CA PRO A 9 -45.32 -27.05 -3.78
C PRO A 9 -43.80 -27.04 -4.21
N ARG A 10 -42.90 -26.68 -3.26
CA ARG A 10 -41.53 -27.24 -3.07
C ARG A 10 -40.31 -26.61 -3.79
N ALA A 11 -39.34 -26.23 -2.94
CA ALA A 11 -37.88 -26.26 -3.08
C ALA A 11 -37.22 -25.93 -4.43
N GLY A 12 -36.56 -24.77 -4.48
CA GLY A 12 -35.48 -24.49 -5.43
C GLY A 12 -34.18 -24.20 -4.67
N LYS A 13 -33.35 -25.22 -4.47
CA LYS A 13 -31.92 -25.07 -4.18
C LYS A 13 -31.33 -24.10 -5.21
N ARG A 14 -30.66 -23.04 -4.77
CA ARG A 14 -29.73 -22.29 -5.61
C ARG A 14 -28.30 -22.50 -5.11
N PRO A 15 -27.36 -22.70 -6.05
CA PRO A 15 -26.08 -23.34 -5.78
C PRO A 15 -25.11 -22.44 -5.04
N ALA A 16 -24.18 -23.12 -4.37
CA ALA A 16 -22.92 -22.60 -3.87
C ALA A 16 -22.16 -21.76 -4.90
N SER A 17 -21.24 -20.95 -4.38
CA SER A 17 -20.26 -20.11 -5.09
C SER A 17 -20.63 -18.64 -5.15
N LEU A 18 -20.79 -18.01 -3.98
CA LEU A 18 -20.33 -16.64 -3.84
C LEU A 18 -18.92 -16.69 -3.26
N VAL A 19 -18.00 -16.70 -4.24
CA VAL A 19 -16.57 -16.45 -4.19
C VAL A 19 -16.25 -15.44 -3.09
N LEU A 20 -15.82 -15.94 -1.92
CA LEU A 20 -15.01 -15.18 -0.98
C LEU A 20 -13.54 -15.48 -1.29
N VAL A 21 -13.11 -15.12 -2.51
CA VAL A 21 -11.71 -14.80 -2.78
C VAL A 21 -11.50 -13.39 -2.21
N GLY A 22 -11.55 -13.33 -0.89
CA GLY A 22 -11.30 -12.15 -0.07
C GLY A 22 -10.08 -12.41 0.80
N ALA A 23 -8.99 -12.84 0.19
CA ALA A 23 -7.69 -12.98 0.84
C ALA A 23 -6.61 -12.51 -0.13
N LEU A 24 -5.72 -11.67 0.38
CA LEU A 24 -4.60 -10.98 -0.29
C LEU A 24 -4.97 -9.69 -1.04
N LEU A 25 -5.07 -8.62 -0.26
CA LEU A 25 -4.45 -7.32 -0.58
C LEU A 25 -4.37 -6.44 0.69
N THR A 26 -3.78 -6.97 1.77
CA THR A 26 -3.35 -6.14 2.90
C THR A 26 -2.01 -5.49 2.57
N MET A 27 -2.04 -4.42 1.78
CA MET A 27 -0.96 -3.43 1.80
C MET A 27 -1.53 -2.03 2.04
N GLY A 28 -1.39 -1.59 3.29
CA GLY A 28 -1.40 -0.18 3.67
C GLY A 28 -2.74 0.38 4.13
N VAL A 29 -3.13 0.09 5.38
CA VAL A 29 -3.89 1.00 6.24
C VAL A 29 -3.27 0.99 7.64
N SER A 30 -3.10 2.19 8.18
CA SER A 30 -2.52 2.56 9.47
C SER A 30 -3.20 1.91 10.68
N GLY A 31 -2.43 1.72 11.76
CA GLY A 31 -2.85 1.87 13.16
C GLY A 31 -4.07 1.08 13.64
N ALA A 32 -3.81 0.07 14.48
CA ALA A 32 -4.79 -0.70 15.26
C ALA A 32 -5.71 -1.63 14.43
N GLY A 33 -5.38 -2.92 14.43
CA GLY A 33 -6.28 -3.97 13.93
C GLY A 33 -5.69 -4.86 12.82
N ALA A 34 -4.57 -5.53 13.07
CA ALA A 34 -4.10 -6.64 12.23
C ALA A 34 -3.21 -7.58 13.04
N ALA A 35 -3.81 -8.23 14.04
CA ALA A 35 -3.18 -9.29 14.82
C ALA A 35 -3.93 -10.62 14.60
N ALA A 36 -4.23 -10.97 13.34
CA ALA A 36 -4.83 -12.28 13.04
C ALA A 36 -4.65 -12.74 11.59
N PHE A 37 -3.57 -12.38 10.88
CA PHE A 37 -3.16 -13.08 9.65
C PHE A 37 -1.64 -12.96 9.51
N ALA A 38 -0.91 -13.82 10.21
CA ALA A 38 0.54 -13.90 10.15
C ALA A 38 1.00 -15.36 10.15
N GLU A 39 0.50 -16.13 9.18
CA GLU A 39 1.13 -17.38 8.78
C GLU A 39 1.32 -17.32 7.27
N GLY A 40 2.57 -17.30 6.82
CA GLY A 40 2.93 -17.34 5.40
C GLY A 40 3.74 -16.14 4.92
N THR A 41 5.07 -16.29 4.99
CA THR A 41 6.09 -15.60 4.18
C THR A 41 6.52 -14.18 4.62
N GLY A 42 7.73 -14.10 5.17
CA GLY A 42 8.48 -12.85 5.32
C GLY A 42 8.40 -12.16 6.68
N TYR A 43 8.81 -12.82 7.76
CA TYR A 43 9.19 -12.16 9.01
C TYR A 43 10.48 -11.33 8.80
N GLY A 44 10.38 -10.24 8.06
CA GLY A 44 11.37 -9.18 8.04
C GLY A 44 11.34 -8.47 9.39
N ARG A 45 12.29 -8.83 10.27
CA ARG A 45 12.75 -8.09 11.46
C ARG A 45 11.83 -6.92 11.87
N ARG A 46 11.02 -7.10 12.94
CA ARG A 46 10.33 -5.98 13.59
C ARG A 46 11.37 -4.86 13.84
N PRO A 47 11.13 -3.63 13.36
CA PRO A 47 12.04 -2.52 13.64
C PRO A 47 12.19 -2.38 15.15
N ASN A 48 13.43 -2.30 15.65
CA ASN A 48 13.67 -2.06 17.08
C ASN A 48 12.93 -0.76 17.48
N PRO A 49 12.03 -0.79 18.48
CA PRO A 49 11.25 0.38 18.90
C PRO A 49 12.14 1.56 19.28
N GLU A 50 13.29 1.32 19.92
CA GLU A 50 14.24 2.37 20.32
C GLU A 50 14.82 3.10 19.11
N ARG A 51 15.12 2.38 18.02
CA ARG A 51 15.59 3.02 16.77
C ARG A 51 14.51 3.88 16.14
N ARG A 52 13.26 3.45 16.22
CA ARG A 52 12.12 4.20 15.69
C ARG A 52 11.92 5.48 16.48
N GLU A 53 12.01 5.42 17.81
CA GLU A 53 11.93 6.59 18.67
C GLU A 53 13.10 7.56 18.45
N ALA A 54 14.34 7.06 18.38
CA ALA A 54 15.51 7.88 18.10
C ALA A 54 15.39 8.61 16.76
N MET A 55 14.92 7.90 15.72
CA MET A 55 14.68 8.49 14.40
C MET A 55 13.56 9.55 14.43
N GLN A 56 12.48 9.29 15.17
CA GLN A 56 11.39 10.26 15.35
C GLN A 56 11.87 11.52 16.09
N ARG A 57 12.71 11.37 17.13
CA ARG A 57 13.31 12.49 17.85
C ARG A 57 14.22 13.32 16.94
N GLN A 58 15.12 12.68 16.18
CA GLN A 58 15.98 13.39 15.22
C GLN A 58 15.16 14.14 14.16
N GLN A 59 14.06 13.55 13.69
CA GLN A 59 13.18 14.21 12.75
C GLN A 59 12.45 15.41 13.39
N ALA A 60 11.97 15.28 14.62
CA ALA A 60 11.33 16.37 15.35
C ALA A 60 12.31 17.52 15.62
N GLU A 61 13.54 17.22 16.01
CA GLU A 61 14.61 18.21 16.21
C GLU A 61 14.98 18.92 14.91
N ALA A 62 15.11 18.19 13.81
CA ALA A 62 15.39 18.77 12.49
C ALA A 62 14.23 19.68 12.03
N MET A 63 12.99 19.25 12.26
CA MET A 63 11.80 20.06 11.98
C MET A 63 11.70 21.30 12.89
N ALA A 64 12.16 21.22 14.14
CA ALA A 64 12.16 22.35 15.07
C ALA A 64 13.15 23.46 14.66
N LYS A 65 14.23 23.10 13.95
CA LYS A 65 15.22 24.04 13.42
C LYS A 65 14.72 24.85 12.21
N LEU A 66 13.65 24.39 11.55
CA LEU A 66 13.04 25.07 10.42
C LEU A 66 12.19 26.26 10.90
N SER A 67 12.19 27.33 10.11
CA SER A 67 11.27 28.46 10.31
C SER A 67 9.80 28.01 10.19
N SER A 68 8.87 28.84 10.69
CA SER A 68 7.43 28.57 10.54
C SER A 68 7.03 28.47 9.06
N GLN A 69 7.58 29.34 8.22
CA GLN A 69 7.33 29.36 6.77
C GLN A 69 7.85 28.09 6.09
N GLU A 70 9.08 27.66 6.39
CA GLU A 70 9.66 26.43 5.81
C GLU A 70 8.87 25.19 6.24
N ARG A 71 8.43 25.12 7.51
CA ARG A 71 7.57 24.02 7.97
C ARG A 71 6.26 23.96 7.19
N GLN A 72 5.61 25.10 6.99
CA GLN A 72 4.36 25.17 6.19
C GLN A 72 4.60 24.72 4.75
N ALA A 73 5.70 25.19 4.12
CA ALA A 73 6.07 24.80 2.77
C ALA A 73 6.36 23.30 2.65
N TYR A 74 7.08 22.72 3.62
CA TYR A 74 7.35 21.28 3.69
C TYR A 74 6.05 20.47 3.77
N PHE A 75 5.16 20.82 4.70
CA PHE A 75 3.90 20.09 4.86
C PHE A 75 2.96 20.27 3.66
N ALA A 76 2.93 21.45 3.04
CA ALA A 76 2.18 21.67 1.81
C ALA A 76 2.69 20.79 0.67
N ALA A 77 4.01 20.77 0.44
CA ALA A 77 4.63 19.92 -0.56
C ALA A 77 4.43 18.42 -0.27
N ARG A 78 4.50 18.02 1.00
CA ARG A 78 4.24 16.63 1.40
C ARG A 78 2.79 16.21 1.13
N ARG A 79 1.81 17.06 1.43
CA ARG A 79 0.40 16.78 1.13
C ARG A 79 0.15 16.64 -0.37
N GLN A 80 0.78 17.48 -1.20
CA GLN A 80 0.66 17.38 -2.67
C GLN A 80 1.23 16.05 -3.19
N LEU A 81 2.34 15.59 -2.61
CA LEU A 81 2.93 14.28 -2.90
C LEU A 81 1.97 13.14 -2.52
N GLU A 82 1.39 13.19 -1.31
CA GLU A 82 0.42 12.21 -0.82
C GLU A 82 -0.86 12.16 -1.67
N GLN A 83 -1.35 13.32 -2.14
CA GLN A 83 -2.49 13.42 -3.04
C GLN A 83 -2.23 12.75 -4.38
N ARG A 84 -1.05 13.00 -4.99
CA ARG A 84 -0.66 12.36 -6.25
C ARG A 84 -0.64 10.84 -6.12
N VAL A 85 0.01 10.32 -5.08
CA VAL A 85 0.02 8.87 -4.83
C VAL A 85 -1.36 8.30 -4.61
N SER A 86 -2.26 9.04 -3.98
CA SER A 86 -3.64 8.58 -3.79
C SER A 86 -4.37 8.42 -5.13
N VAL A 87 -4.16 9.36 -6.07
CA VAL A 87 -4.72 9.28 -7.43
C VAL A 87 -4.06 8.15 -8.24
N GLU A 88 -2.74 8.03 -8.20
CA GLU A 88 -1.99 6.96 -8.88
C GLU A 88 -2.43 5.57 -8.39
N ARG A 89 -2.72 5.43 -7.10
CA ARG A 89 -3.22 4.16 -6.53
C ARG A 89 -4.58 3.77 -7.10
N LEU A 90 -5.47 4.72 -7.32
CA LEU A 90 -6.76 4.44 -7.96
C LEU A 90 -6.56 4.01 -9.42
N ASP A 91 -5.65 4.66 -10.13
CA ASP A 91 -5.29 4.27 -11.49
C ASP A 91 -4.69 2.86 -11.56
N GLN A 92 -3.80 2.49 -10.63
CA GLN A 92 -3.27 1.12 -10.50
C GLN A 92 -4.38 0.08 -10.33
N LEU A 93 -5.37 0.36 -9.48
CA LEU A 93 -6.49 -0.56 -9.26
C LEU A 93 -7.34 -0.70 -10.53
N SER A 94 -7.59 0.41 -11.24
CA SER A 94 -8.31 0.37 -12.52
C SER A 94 -7.53 -0.40 -13.59
N GLN A 95 -6.21 -0.23 -13.67
CA GLN A 95 -5.36 -0.98 -14.59
C GLN A 95 -5.34 -2.49 -14.25
N ALA A 96 -5.30 -2.82 -12.95
CA ALA A 96 -5.37 -4.20 -12.49
C ALA A 96 -6.69 -4.87 -12.90
N GLU A 97 -7.81 -4.17 -12.72
CA GLU A 97 -9.13 -4.63 -13.16
C GLU A 97 -9.17 -4.85 -14.68
N ARG A 98 -8.70 -3.88 -15.46
CA ARG A 98 -8.67 -3.98 -16.93
C ARG A 98 -7.79 -5.12 -17.45
N CYS A 99 -6.73 -5.50 -16.71
CA CYS A 99 -5.88 -6.63 -17.08
C CYS A 99 -6.51 -7.96 -16.65
N MET A 100 -6.98 -8.05 -15.41
CA MET A 100 -7.41 -9.32 -14.82
C MET A 100 -8.84 -9.73 -15.21
N VAL A 101 -9.78 -8.79 -15.37
CA VAL A 101 -11.18 -9.11 -15.70
C VAL A 101 -11.34 -9.82 -17.06
N PRO A 102 -10.71 -9.36 -18.16
CA PRO A 102 -10.82 -10.05 -19.44
C PRO A 102 -9.81 -11.19 -19.62
N ALA A 103 -8.87 -11.41 -18.69
CA ALA A 103 -7.84 -12.43 -18.82
C ALA A 103 -8.45 -13.84 -18.73
N LEU A 104 -8.45 -14.56 -19.85
CA LEU A 104 -8.86 -15.95 -19.92
C LEU A 104 -7.63 -16.85 -19.85
N GLY A 105 -7.55 -17.67 -18.80
CA GLY A 105 -6.47 -18.64 -18.60
C GLY A 105 -5.37 -18.18 -17.64
N VAL A 106 -4.68 -19.16 -17.05
CA VAL A 106 -3.67 -18.94 -16.00
C VAL A 106 -2.46 -18.16 -16.51
N ASP A 107 -2.04 -18.39 -17.76
CA ASP A 107 -0.87 -17.70 -18.34
C ASP A 107 -1.12 -16.20 -18.55
N ALA A 108 -2.33 -15.83 -18.98
CA ALA A 108 -2.74 -14.44 -19.14
C ALA A 108 -2.81 -13.73 -17.78
N LEU A 109 -3.39 -14.39 -16.77
CA LEU A 109 -3.44 -13.87 -15.39
C LEU A 109 -2.04 -13.70 -14.79
N GLN A 110 -1.14 -14.68 -14.99
CA GLN A 110 0.22 -14.62 -14.47
C GLN A 110 1.03 -13.49 -15.13
N THR A 111 0.80 -13.24 -16.43
CA THR A 111 1.39 -12.10 -17.15
C THR A 111 0.88 -10.77 -16.58
N CYS A 112 -0.45 -10.63 -16.39
CA CYS A 112 -1.03 -9.47 -15.73
C CYS A 112 -0.45 -9.23 -14.34
N GLN A 113 -0.32 -10.29 -13.53
CA GLN A 113 0.22 -10.20 -12.18
C GLN A 113 1.66 -9.71 -12.16
N ARG A 114 2.54 -10.24 -13.04
CA ARG A 114 3.95 -9.80 -13.12
C ARG A 114 4.04 -8.32 -13.52
N ASN A 115 3.30 -7.91 -14.54
CA ASN A 115 3.28 -6.52 -14.98
C ASN A 115 2.83 -5.56 -13.86
N LEU A 116 1.80 -5.91 -13.11
CA LEU A 116 1.34 -5.12 -11.97
C LEU A 116 2.36 -5.07 -10.83
N GLN A 117 3.06 -6.17 -10.56
CA GLN A 117 4.13 -6.20 -9.57
C GLN A 117 5.30 -5.29 -9.97
N ASP A 118 5.73 -5.35 -11.23
CA ASP A 118 6.81 -4.50 -11.74
C ASP A 118 6.44 -3.02 -11.68
N GLN A 119 5.20 -2.68 -12.07
CA GLN A 119 4.68 -1.32 -11.94
C GLN A 119 4.62 -0.87 -10.47
N ALA A 120 4.19 -1.72 -9.54
CA ALA A 120 4.13 -1.40 -8.13
C ALA A 120 5.54 -1.17 -7.53
N MET A 121 6.54 -1.97 -7.94
CA MET A 121 7.93 -1.79 -7.52
C MET A 121 8.50 -0.46 -8.04
N GLU A 122 8.29 -0.15 -9.32
CA GLU A 122 8.77 1.09 -9.93
C GLU A 122 8.10 2.32 -9.31
N GLN A 123 6.79 2.28 -9.08
CA GLN A 123 6.08 3.37 -8.41
C GLN A 123 6.56 3.57 -6.96
N ARG A 124 6.77 2.48 -6.21
CA ARG A 124 7.34 2.56 -4.86
C ARG A 124 8.72 3.20 -4.89
N ARG A 125 9.57 2.85 -5.88
CA ARG A 125 10.91 3.44 -6.04
C ARG A 125 10.83 4.93 -6.33
N ARG A 126 9.94 5.35 -7.22
CA ARG A 126 9.70 6.78 -7.53
C ARG A 126 9.23 7.55 -6.31
N TRP A 127 8.20 7.04 -5.63
CA TRP A 127 7.68 7.61 -4.39
C TRP A 127 8.78 7.82 -3.33
N MET A 128 9.60 6.79 -3.09
CA MET A 128 10.70 6.88 -2.12
C MET A 128 11.73 7.93 -2.54
N THR A 129 12.03 8.02 -3.83
CA THR A 129 12.97 8.99 -4.40
C THR A 129 12.45 10.42 -4.23
N GLU A 130 11.20 10.68 -4.60
CA GLU A 130 10.60 12.01 -4.47
C GLU A 130 10.48 12.43 -3.00
N ARG A 131 10.13 11.51 -2.11
CA ARG A 131 10.07 11.78 -0.68
C ARG A 131 11.45 12.06 -0.10
N ALA A 132 12.48 11.32 -0.51
CA ALA A 132 13.86 11.58 -0.11
C ALA A 132 14.37 12.92 -0.64
N GLU A 133 13.98 13.28 -1.87
CA GLU A 133 14.29 14.58 -2.46
C GLU A 133 13.62 15.73 -1.70
N LEU A 134 12.35 15.58 -1.37
CA LEU A 134 11.63 16.55 -0.53
C LEU A 134 12.32 16.71 0.82
N GLN A 135 12.71 15.61 1.47
CA GLN A 135 13.45 15.69 2.75
C GLN A 135 14.80 16.39 2.60
N ARG A 136 15.56 16.08 1.53
CA ARG A 136 16.86 16.72 1.25
C ARG A 136 16.73 18.23 1.07
N ARG A 137 15.70 18.69 0.34
CA ARG A 137 15.44 20.13 0.12
C ARG A 137 15.23 20.92 1.41
N PHE A 138 14.69 20.29 2.44
CA PHE A 138 14.45 20.89 3.75
C PHE A 138 15.47 20.45 4.82
N GLY A 139 16.58 19.83 4.42
CA GLY A 139 17.65 19.40 5.35
C GLY A 139 17.22 18.31 6.35
N LEU A 140 16.13 17.60 6.09
CA LEU A 140 15.59 16.59 7.01
C LEU A 140 16.33 15.25 6.88
N PRO A 141 16.50 14.51 7.99
CA PRO A 141 17.10 13.17 7.95
C PRO A 141 16.21 12.22 7.14
N GLY A 142 16.86 11.48 6.23
CA GLY A 142 16.22 10.46 5.42
C GLY A 142 16.07 9.15 6.18
N TRP A 143 15.01 8.40 5.91
CA TRP A 143 14.68 7.14 6.60
C TRP A 143 15.70 6.01 6.36
N ASP A 144 16.57 6.14 5.35
CA ASP A 144 17.57 5.14 4.95
C ASP A 144 18.98 5.36 5.54
N LYS A 145 19.25 6.52 6.17
CA LYS A 145 20.64 6.94 6.45
C LYS A 145 21.33 6.20 7.60
N ASP A 146 20.60 5.46 8.45
CA ASP A 146 21.19 4.77 9.62
C ASP A 146 21.76 3.37 9.35
N GLN A 147 21.61 2.81 8.14
CA GLN A 147 22.18 1.49 7.87
C GLN A 147 23.72 1.50 7.71
N ARG A 148 24.32 2.63 7.32
CA ARG A 148 25.75 2.69 6.98
C ARG A 148 26.68 3.13 8.11
N GLN A 149 26.19 3.84 9.13
CA GLN A 149 27.06 4.31 10.21
C GLN A 149 27.37 3.23 11.25
N GLN A 150 26.53 2.19 11.38
CA GLN A 150 26.73 1.16 12.42
C GLN A 150 27.72 0.05 12.04
N LYS A 151 28.19 -0.01 10.78
CA LYS A 151 29.17 -1.02 10.31
C LYS A 151 30.63 -0.54 10.34
N LYS A 152 30.92 0.69 10.76
CA LYS A 152 32.29 1.25 10.76
C LYS A 152 32.93 1.38 12.16
N GLY A 153 32.33 0.79 13.18
CA GLY A 153 32.79 0.92 14.57
C GLY A 153 32.90 -0.41 15.33
N ALA A 154 33.27 -1.49 14.65
CA ALA A 154 33.65 -2.76 15.26
C ALA A 154 35.03 -3.17 14.73
#